data_AF-A0A1M3MUE2-F1
#
_entry.id   AF-A0A1M3MUE2-F1
#
_cell.length_a   1.000
_cell.length_b   1.000
_cell.length_c   1.000
_cell.angle_alpha   90.00
_cell.angle_beta   90.00
_cell.angle_gamma   90.00
#
_symmetry.space_group_name_H-M   'P 1'
#
loop_
_entity.id
_entity.type
_entity.pdbx_description
1 polymer ?
#
loop_
_entity_poly.entity_id
_entity_poly.type
_entity_poly.pdbx_seq_one_letter_code
_entity_poly.pdbx_strand_id
1 'polypeptide(L)'
;MKLRRTVLAFSLVGCAILALAQGCQDPTQVTLELSLDKKARCQEIGSGTAITVGVEPADTETRLATGFVTARTSQCDDPTGRIGTLVVTPGESSSRASVVVVAGYKGKDPATCMPPLYEGCIVARRRFAFSEHTRLRMPIVIDPDCAGVPCDAFSTCSNGLCFDSETRCSGSDCETPGVLEDGGVDEASRVEPEPDAAGPTEPVDASDAGPSSTYCSATGLVCNGARCDPARALCCFTSATATTCEPSCAESDRVCCTTTDCKPGFDCIRANGAPFGRCTPADAGVDAGTEPYCDSNGVIHCGAVTCGAGTICCGAPGGAVCVSPVMGCPGGPKYCCTSLDCTLQGNTSTCLHAVTPVPDPPAPADASAPAKAGICSN
;
A
#
# COMPACT_ATOMS: atom_id res chain seq x y z
N MET A 1 -62.13 24.75 -71.54
CA MET A 1 -62.03 25.14 -70.11
C MET A 1 -62.49 23.99 -69.23
N LYS A 2 -61.89 23.84 -68.03
CA LYS A 2 -62.05 22.77 -66.99
C LYS A 2 -60.96 21.68 -67.12
N LEU A 3 -59.82 21.75 -66.42
CA LEU A 3 -59.55 21.81 -64.96
C LEU A 3 -60.16 20.63 -64.19
N ARG A 4 -59.28 19.74 -63.67
CA ARG A 4 -59.34 19.06 -62.35
C ARG A 4 -58.11 18.14 -62.24
N ARG A 5 -57.10 18.45 -61.41
CA ARG A 5 -57.01 18.30 -59.94
C ARG A 5 -57.28 16.85 -59.47
N THR A 6 -56.19 16.09 -59.30
CA THR A 6 -56.13 15.01 -58.29
C THR A 6 -54.68 14.83 -57.86
N VAL A 7 -54.36 15.41 -56.70
CA VAL A 7 -53.12 15.20 -55.93
C VAL A 7 -53.56 14.98 -54.48
N LEU A 8 -52.78 14.18 -53.74
CA LEU A 8 -52.83 13.85 -52.30
C LEU A 8 -53.65 12.62 -51.90
N ALA A 9 -52.95 11.57 -51.47
CA ALA A 9 -53.16 10.93 -50.15
C ALA A 9 -52.25 9.69 -49.97
N PHE A 10 -50.95 9.85 -49.73
CA PHE A 10 -50.11 8.79 -49.14
C PHE A 10 -48.84 9.40 -48.54
N SER A 11 -48.90 9.94 -47.31
CA SER A 11 -47.69 10.22 -46.51
C SER A 11 -48.05 10.51 -45.05
N LEU A 12 -48.31 9.48 -44.24
CA LEU A 12 -48.57 9.64 -42.78
C LEU A 12 -48.43 8.32 -41.99
N VAL A 13 -47.44 7.45 -42.28
CA VAL A 13 -47.18 6.22 -41.45
C VAL A 13 -45.66 5.88 -41.36
N GLY A 14 -44.77 6.88 -41.28
CA GLY A 14 -43.33 6.63 -41.44
C GLY A 14 -42.38 7.42 -40.56
N CYS A 15 -42.76 7.84 -39.35
CA CYS A 15 -41.89 8.75 -38.55
C CYS A 15 -41.95 8.56 -37.02
N ALA A 16 -42.09 7.32 -36.51
CA ALA A 16 -42.19 7.07 -35.06
C ALA A 16 -41.11 6.14 -34.46
N ILE A 17 -40.10 5.69 -35.23
CA ILE A 17 -39.13 4.67 -34.75
C ILE A 17 -37.74 5.27 -34.41
N LEU A 18 -37.47 6.56 -34.66
CA LEU A 18 -36.14 7.16 -34.46
C LEU A 18 -35.84 7.72 -33.05
N ALA A 19 -36.74 7.61 -32.07
CA ALA A 19 -36.58 8.24 -30.76
C ALA A 19 -35.89 7.37 -29.68
N LEU A 20 -35.53 6.11 -29.98
CA LEU A 20 -34.94 5.19 -28.98
C LEU A 20 -33.41 5.07 -29.03
N ALA A 21 -32.73 5.76 -29.94
CA ALA A 21 -31.27 5.65 -30.12
C ALA A 21 -30.43 6.61 -29.25
N GLN A 22 -31.04 7.46 -28.41
CA GLN A 22 -30.31 8.47 -27.63
C GLN A 22 -29.93 8.05 -26.19
N GLY A 23 -30.04 6.76 -25.86
CA GLY A 23 -29.87 6.30 -24.47
C GLY A 23 -28.55 5.62 -24.13
N CYS A 24 -27.70 5.28 -25.10
CA CYS A 24 -26.50 4.47 -24.85
C CYS A 24 -25.25 5.34 -24.98
N GLN A 25 -24.91 6.06 -23.90
CA GLN A 25 -23.57 6.62 -23.75
C GLN A 25 -22.59 5.50 -23.41
N ASP A 26 -21.35 5.65 -23.86
CA ASP A 26 -20.28 4.73 -23.50
C ASP A 26 -20.00 4.76 -21.99
N PRO A 27 -19.52 3.66 -21.40
CA PRO A 27 -19.10 3.64 -20.00
C PRO A 27 -17.83 4.47 -19.80
N THR A 28 -17.78 5.20 -18.69
CA THR A 28 -16.57 5.87 -18.21
C THR A 28 -15.59 4.82 -17.66
N GLN A 29 -14.52 4.53 -18.40
CA GLN A 29 -13.51 3.55 -17.99
C GLN A 29 -12.15 3.84 -18.58
N VAL A 30 -11.10 3.35 -17.92
CA VAL A 30 -9.73 3.32 -18.46
C VAL A 30 -9.28 1.88 -18.55
N THR A 31 -8.84 1.46 -19.74
CA THR A 31 -8.25 0.15 -19.98
C THR A 31 -6.74 0.29 -19.95
N LEU A 32 -6.12 -0.23 -18.90
CA LEU A 32 -4.68 -0.32 -18.78
C LEU A 32 -4.19 -1.46 -19.67
N GLU A 33 -3.29 -1.17 -20.61
CA GLU A 33 -2.68 -2.15 -21.51
C GLU A 33 -1.23 -2.36 -21.06
N LEU A 34 -0.95 -3.50 -20.43
CA LEU A 34 0.37 -3.81 -19.87
C LEU A 34 1.19 -4.58 -20.90
N SER A 35 2.39 -4.07 -21.20
CA SER A 35 3.32 -4.67 -22.16
C SER A 35 4.77 -4.48 -21.74
N LEU A 36 5.65 -5.31 -22.28
CA LEU A 36 7.09 -5.16 -22.16
C LEU A 36 7.64 -4.19 -23.20
N ASP A 37 8.69 -3.46 -22.84
CA ASP A 37 9.53 -2.81 -23.84
C ASP A 37 10.17 -3.86 -24.77
N LYS A 38 10.50 -3.45 -26.01
CA LYS A 38 11.11 -4.32 -27.03
C LYS A 38 12.45 -4.92 -26.59
N LYS A 39 13.14 -4.31 -25.61
CA LYS A 39 14.39 -4.82 -25.04
C LYS A 39 14.16 -6.00 -24.08
N ALA A 40 12.99 -6.09 -23.45
CA ALA A 40 12.68 -7.10 -22.43
C ALA A 40 12.10 -8.38 -23.02
N ARG A 41 12.19 -9.47 -22.26
CA ARG A 41 11.56 -10.76 -22.58
C ARG A 41 10.68 -11.23 -21.44
N CYS A 42 9.62 -11.99 -21.75
CA CYS A 42 8.72 -12.52 -20.71
C CYS A 42 9.45 -13.40 -19.68
N GLN A 43 10.53 -14.10 -20.07
CA GLN A 43 11.34 -14.89 -19.13
C GLN A 43 12.00 -14.04 -18.04
N GLU A 44 12.27 -12.77 -18.32
CA GLU A 44 12.89 -11.85 -17.35
C GLU A 44 11.91 -11.36 -16.29
N ILE A 45 10.61 -11.41 -16.56
CA ILE A 45 9.53 -11.12 -15.62
C ILE A 45 8.71 -12.38 -15.26
N GLY A 46 9.35 -13.55 -15.28
CA GLY A 46 8.70 -14.84 -15.03
C GLY A 46 8.06 -14.98 -13.64
N SER A 47 8.47 -14.17 -12.67
CA SER A 47 7.84 -14.11 -11.33
C SER A 47 6.51 -13.34 -11.32
N GLY A 48 6.18 -12.66 -12.42
CA GLY A 48 4.92 -11.99 -12.64
C GLY A 48 4.93 -10.49 -12.31
N THR A 49 3.71 -9.94 -12.30
CA THR A 49 3.41 -8.53 -12.09
C THR A 49 2.33 -8.38 -11.03
N ALA A 50 2.48 -7.35 -10.20
CA ALA A 50 1.52 -6.91 -9.20
C ALA A 50 1.01 -5.51 -9.58
N ILE A 51 -0.30 -5.31 -9.48
CA ILE A 51 -0.96 -4.06 -9.86
C ILE A 51 -1.73 -3.55 -8.65
N THR A 52 -1.48 -2.32 -8.26
CA THR A 52 -2.19 -1.63 -7.18
C THR A 52 -2.86 -0.38 -7.73
N VAL A 53 -4.16 -0.25 -7.47
CA VAL A 53 -4.99 0.90 -7.90
C VAL A 53 -5.42 1.70 -6.67
N GLY A 54 -5.26 3.01 -6.74
CA GLY A 54 -5.75 3.96 -5.74
C GLY A 54 -6.22 5.27 -6.39
N VAL A 55 -6.42 6.30 -5.57
CA VAL A 55 -6.85 7.63 -6.03
C VAL A 55 -5.65 8.58 -6.07
N GLU A 56 -4.97 8.73 -4.93
CA GLU A 56 -3.77 9.56 -4.80
C GLU A 56 -2.50 8.69 -4.88
N PRO A 57 -1.41 9.14 -5.54
CA PRO A 57 -0.22 8.32 -5.70
C PRO A 57 0.47 7.95 -4.38
N ALA A 58 0.61 8.89 -3.45
CA ALA A 58 1.23 8.63 -2.14
C ALA A 58 0.46 7.58 -1.31
N ASP A 59 -0.88 7.64 -1.33
CA ASP A 59 -1.72 6.65 -0.67
C ASP A 59 -1.62 5.28 -1.36
N THR A 60 -1.51 5.28 -2.69
CA THR A 60 -1.36 4.06 -3.50
C THR A 60 -0.04 3.34 -3.18
N GLU A 61 1.05 4.09 -3.05
CA GLU A 61 2.36 3.60 -2.57
C GLU A 61 2.29 3.07 -1.14
N THR A 62 1.61 3.78 -0.24
CA THR A 62 1.41 3.34 1.15
C THR A 62 0.66 2.00 1.20
N ARG A 63 -0.38 1.83 0.38
CA ARG A 63 -1.10 0.56 0.26
C ARG A 63 -0.21 -0.56 -0.24
N LEU A 64 0.62 -0.29 -1.25
CA LEU A 64 1.60 -1.25 -1.74
C LEU A 64 2.60 -1.66 -0.64
N ALA A 65 3.08 -0.71 0.17
CA ALA A 65 3.97 -0.98 1.30
C ALA A 65 3.33 -1.89 2.36
N THR A 66 2.00 -1.86 2.51
CA THR A 66 1.26 -2.80 3.39
C THR A 66 0.99 -4.17 2.75
N GLY A 67 1.51 -4.43 1.54
CA GLY A 67 1.30 -5.67 0.79
C GLY A 67 -0.04 -5.76 0.06
N PHE A 68 -0.82 -4.67 0.03
CA PHE A 68 -2.08 -4.65 -0.70
C PHE A 68 -1.83 -4.62 -2.21
N VAL A 69 -2.47 -5.54 -2.94
CA VAL A 69 -2.40 -5.62 -4.40
C VAL A 69 -3.81 -5.83 -4.95
N THR A 70 -4.20 -5.05 -5.96
CA THR A 70 -5.51 -5.16 -6.62
C THR A 70 -5.58 -6.39 -7.54
N ALA A 71 -4.51 -6.65 -8.29
CA ALA A 71 -4.44 -7.78 -9.21
C ALA A 71 -3.00 -8.29 -9.36
N ARG A 72 -2.85 -9.59 -9.65
CA ARG A 72 -1.57 -10.22 -9.97
C ARG A 72 -1.70 -11.07 -11.23
N THR A 73 -0.65 -11.12 -12.04
CA THR A 73 -0.57 -12.04 -13.17
C THR A 73 0.86 -12.46 -13.44
N SER A 74 1.06 -13.73 -13.78
CA SER A 74 2.32 -14.25 -14.33
C SER A 74 2.24 -14.49 -15.84
N GLN A 75 1.11 -14.14 -16.47
CA GLN A 75 0.94 -14.28 -17.91
C GLN A 75 1.76 -13.22 -18.64
N CYS A 76 2.47 -13.65 -19.67
CA CYS A 76 3.15 -12.78 -20.62
C CYS A 76 3.24 -13.52 -21.95
N ASP A 77 2.79 -12.89 -23.01
CA ASP A 77 2.78 -13.43 -24.37
C ASP A 77 4.14 -13.19 -25.05
N ASP A 78 5.00 -14.21 -25.07
CA ASP A 78 6.37 -14.14 -25.59
C ASP A 78 6.52 -13.43 -26.96
N PRO A 79 5.65 -13.67 -27.97
CA PRO A 79 5.78 -13.04 -29.28
C PRO A 79 5.47 -11.54 -29.28
N THR A 80 4.58 -11.07 -28.41
CA THR A 80 4.12 -9.67 -28.42
C THR A 80 4.63 -8.86 -27.23
N GLY A 81 5.17 -9.52 -26.20
CA GLY A 81 5.52 -8.90 -24.92
C GLY A 81 4.30 -8.44 -24.12
N ARG A 82 3.07 -8.83 -24.50
CA ARG A 82 1.86 -8.39 -23.82
C ARG A 82 1.66 -9.17 -22.52
N ILE A 83 1.51 -8.45 -21.42
CA ILE A 83 1.26 -9.05 -20.09
C ILE A 83 -0.24 -9.24 -19.87
N GLY A 84 -1.05 -8.23 -20.25
CA GLY A 84 -2.50 -8.31 -20.10
C GLY A 84 -3.17 -6.95 -20.13
N THR A 85 -4.42 -6.92 -19.69
CA THR A 85 -5.22 -5.68 -19.58
C THR A 85 -5.98 -5.64 -18.27
N LEU A 86 -6.08 -4.47 -17.67
CA LEU A 86 -6.92 -4.22 -16.49
C LEU A 86 -7.86 -3.05 -16.78
N VAL A 87 -9.16 -3.25 -16.56
CA VAL A 87 -10.15 -2.17 -16.70
C VAL A 87 -10.37 -1.54 -15.33
N VAL A 88 -10.20 -0.22 -15.26
CA VAL A 88 -10.45 0.60 -14.07
C VAL A 88 -11.64 1.50 -14.36
N THR A 89 -12.57 1.57 -13.41
CA THR A 89 -13.74 2.45 -13.45
C THR A 89 -13.68 3.45 -12.31
N PRO A 90 -14.27 4.64 -12.45
CA PRO A 90 -14.31 5.61 -11.36
C PRO A 90 -15.13 5.05 -10.18
N GLY A 91 -14.70 5.36 -8.96
CA GLY A 91 -15.53 5.21 -7.76
C GLY A 91 -16.57 6.31 -7.65
N GLU A 92 -17.45 6.23 -6.65
CA GLU A 92 -18.57 7.18 -6.45
C GLU A 92 -18.12 8.65 -6.30
N SER A 93 -16.90 8.89 -5.82
CA SER A 93 -16.40 10.21 -5.44
C SER A 93 -15.09 10.63 -6.12
N SER A 94 -14.52 9.79 -6.99
CA SER A 94 -13.19 10.02 -7.56
C SER A 94 -13.25 10.18 -9.08
N SER A 95 -12.95 11.37 -9.58
CA SER A 95 -12.68 11.62 -11.00
C SER A 95 -11.24 11.30 -11.41
N ARG A 96 -10.40 10.91 -10.45
CA ARG A 96 -8.97 10.60 -10.65
C ARG A 96 -8.65 9.20 -10.15
N ALA A 97 -7.59 8.63 -10.70
CA ALA A 97 -7.01 7.39 -10.23
C ALA A 97 -5.48 7.44 -10.36
N SER A 98 -4.83 6.61 -9.54
CA SER A 98 -3.42 6.30 -9.61
C SER A 98 -3.24 4.80 -9.71
N VAL A 99 -2.29 4.37 -10.53
CA VAL A 99 -1.89 2.98 -10.64
C VAL A 99 -0.40 2.83 -10.45
N VAL A 100 -0.01 1.80 -9.71
CA VAL A 100 1.37 1.36 -9.57
C VAL A 100 1.43 -0.08 -10.06
N VAL A 101 2.27 -0.31 -11.07
CA VAL A 101 2.56 -1.64 -11.62
C VAL A 101 3.98 -2.01 -11.23
N VAL A 102 4.12 -3.13 -10.53
CA VAL A 102 5.41 -3.66 -10.09
C VAL A 102 5.66 -4.98 -10.78
N ALA A 103 6.70 -5.05 -11.60
CA ALA A 103 7.15 -6.26 -12.25
C ALA A 103 8.40 -6.80 -11.57
N GLY A 104 8.37 -8.06 -11.18
CA GLY A 104 9.54 -8.73 -10.60
C GLY A 104 10.55 -9.08 -11.68
N TYR A 105 11.76 -8.51 -11.64
CA TYR A 105 12.75 -8.67 -12.70
C TYR A 105 13.82 -9.71 -12.34
N LYS A 106 14.22 -10.52 -13.32
CA LYS A 106 15.20 -11.61 -13.20
C LYS A 106 14.92 -12.56 -12.02
N GLY A 107 13.65 -12.94 -11.86
CA GLY A 107 13.22 -13.91 -10.84
C GLY A 107 12.86 -13.32 -9.49
N LYS A 108 12.91 -11.99 -9.30
CA LYS A 108 12.40 -11.33 -8.09
C LYS A 108 10.88 -11.44 -7.99
N ASP A 109 10.35 -11.71 -6.81
CA ASP A 109 8.90 -11.73 -6.59
C ASP A 109 8.37 -10.29 -6.47
N PRO A 110 7.42 -9.86 -7.32
CA PRO A 110 6.84 -8.51 -7.24
C PRO A 110 6.22 -8.19 -5.86
N ALA A 111 5.84 -9.18 -5.05
CA ALA A 111 5.32 -8.96 -3.70
C ALA A 111 6.38 -8.53 -2.68
N THR A 112 7.66 -8.80 -2.97
CA THR A 112 8.80 -8.42 -2.10
C THR A 112 9.37 -7.04 -2.46
N CYS A 113 8.92 -6.46 -3.56
CA CYS A 113 9.33 -5.18 -4.07
C CYS A 113 8.56 -4.07 -3.37
N MET A 114 9.15 -3.48 -2.33
CA MET A 114 8.52 -2.42 -1.56
C MET A 114 9.27 -1.10 -1.71
N PRO A 115 8.55 0.04 -1.61
CA PRO A 115 9.19 1.33 -1.51
C PRO A 115 10.06 1.41 -0.24
N PRO A 116 11.13 2.23 -0.24
CA PRO A 116 11.52 3.13 -1.33
C PRO A 116 12.46 2.51 -2.37
N LEU A 117 13.02 1.32 -2.13
CA LEU A 117 14.19 0.84 -2.87
C LEU A 117 13.86 0.01 -4.12
N TYR A 118 12.76 -0.75 -4.13
CA TYR A 118 12.33 -1.55 -5.30
C TYR A 118 13.43 -2.41 -5.95
N GLU A 119 14.38 -2.91 -5.16
CA GLU A 119 15.58 -3.57 -5.67
C GLU A 119 15.27 -4.80 -6.55
N GLY A 120 15.71 -4.74 -7.81
CA GLY A 120 15.49 -5.82 -8.78
C GLY A 120 14.04 -5.91 -9.28
N CYS A 121 13.29 -4.82 -9.18
CA CYS A 121 11.93 -4.73 -9.67
C CYS A 121 11.78 -3.52 -10.59
N ILE A 122 10.89 -3.60 -11.55
CA ILE A 122 10.56 -2.51 -12.46
C ILE A 122 9.23 -1.92 -11.98
N VAL A 123 9.21 -0.62 -11.70
CA VAL A 123 8.02 0.10 -11.24
C VAL A 123 7.59 1.09 -12.30
N ALA A 124 6.34 0.96 -12.74
CA ALA A 124 5.69 1.91 -13.63
C ALA A 124 4.48 2.53 -12.93
N ARG A 125 4.40 3.85 -12.94
CA ARG A 125 3.32 4.62 -12.29
C ARG A 125 2.54 5.40 -13.30
N ARG A 126 1.23 5.52 -13.08
CA ARG A 126 0.37 6.43 -13.84
C ARG A 126 -0.62 7.13 -12.92
N ARG A 127 -0.82 8.42 -13.16
CA ARG A 127 -1.89 9.23 -12.58
C ARG A 127 -2.74 9.79 -13.71
N PHE A 128 -4.06 9.65 -13.61
CA PHE A 128 -4.96 10.10 -14.67
C PHE A 128 -6.31 10.54 -14.11
N ALA A 129 -7.06 11.24 -14.95
CA ALA A 129 -8.45 11.58 -14.71
C ALA A 129 -9.36 10.81 -15.68
N PHE A 130 -10.53 10.42 -15.21
CA PHE A 130 -11.57 9.84 -16.06
C PHE A 130 -12.22 10.94 -16.90
N SER A 131 -12.51 10.63 -18.16
CA SER A 131 -13.36 11.45 -19.02
C SER A 131 -14.76 10.84 -19.06
N GLU A 132 -15.78 11.64 -18.71
CA GLU A 132 -17.16 11.16 -18.68
C GLU A 132 -17.57 10.53 -20.01
N HIS A 133 -18.27 9.40 -19.92
CA HIS A 133 -18.77 8.64 -21.06
C HIS A 133 -17.71 8.30 -22.12
N THR A 134 -16.45 8.17 -21.69
CA THR A 134 -15.32 7.90 -22.56
C THR A 134 -14.58 6.66 -22.10
N ARG A 135 -14.25 5.78 -23.05
CA ARG A 135 -13.33 4.67 -22.83
C ARG A 135 -11.92 5.12 -23.20
N LEU A 136 -11.04 5.20 -22.21
CA LEU A 136 -9.64 5.53 -22.43
C LEU A 136 -8.80 4.25 -22.52
N ARG A 137 -7.73 4.29 -23.31
CA ARG A 137 -6.69 3.26 -23.40
C ARG A 137 -5.38 3.84 -22.90
N MET A 138 -4.79 3.17 -21.92
CA MET A 138 -3.58 3.64 -21.26
C MET A 138 -2.48 2.57 -21.36
N PRO A 139 -1.51 2.76 -22.26
CA PRO A 139 -0.37 1.85 -22.35
C PRO A 139 0.55 2.02 -21.13
N ILE A 140 0.92 0.91 -20.50
CA ILE A 140 1.95 0.84 -19.46
C ILE A 140 3.03 -0.11 -19.95
N VAL A 141 4.19 0.46 -20.26
CA VAL A 141 5.35 -0.28 -20.77
C VAL A 141 6.30 -0.58 -19.61
N ILE A 142 6.67 -1.85 -19.45
CA ILE A 142 7.65 -2.31 -18.47
C ILE A 142 9.03 -2.28 -19.15
N ASP A 143 9.84 -1.29 -18.77
CA ASP A 143 11.17 -1.06 -19.33
C ASP A 143 12.25 -1.73 -18.46
N PRO A 144 13.08 -2.64 -19.00
CA PRO A 144 14.13 -3.30 -18.23
C PRO A 144 15.22 -2.35 -17.73
N ASP A 145 15.39 -1.17 -18.35
CA ASP A 145 16.34 -0.14 -17.90
C ASP A 145 15.87 0.53 -16.60
N CYS A 146 14.62 0.31 -16.20
CA CYS A 146 14.02 0.83 -14.98
C CYS A 146 14.10 -0.11 -13.77
N ALA A 147 14.83 -1.22 -13.88
CA ALA A 147 15.00 -2.16 -12.77
C ALA A 147 15.78 -1.52 -11.62
N GLY A 148 15.13 -1.34 -10.46
CA GLY A 148 15.73 -0.73 -9.27
C GLY A 148 15.93 0.79 -9.36
N VAL A 149 15.25 1.48 -10.29
CA VAL A 149 15.29 2.95 -10.37
C VAL A 149 14.28 3.54 -9.37
N PRO A 150 14.73 4.29 -8.34
CA PRO A 150 13.86 4.76 -7.28
C PRO A 150 13.19 6.09 -7.65
N CYS A 151 12.19 6.04 -8.54
CA CYS A 151 11.31 7.20 -8.77
C CYS A 151 10.33 7.36 -7.60
N ASP A 152 10.03 8.61 -7.23
CA ASP A 152 9.06 8.94 -6.18
C ASP A 152 7.61 8.55 -6.55
N ALA A 153 6.67 8.78 -5.63
CA ALA A 153 5.26 8.41 -5.82
C ALA A 153 4.58 9.11 -7.02
N PHE A 154 5.06 10.29 -7.40
CA PHE A 154 4.53 11.14 -8.46
C PHE A 154 5.29 11.01 -9.77
N SER A 155 6.40 10.28 -9.80
CA SER A 155 7.19 10.02 -10.99
C SER A 155 7.23 8.54 -11.39
N THR A 156 7.36 8.28 -12.69
CA THR A 156 7.50 6.95 -13.28
C THR A 156 8.82 6.83 -14.02
N CYS A 157 9.43 5.66 -13.98
CA CYS A 157 10.63 5.42 -14.76
C CYS A 157 10.31 5.13 -16.23
N SER A 158 11.09 5.70 -17.14
CA SER A 158 11.12 5.41 -18.57
C SER A 158 12.57 5.55 -19.07
N ASN A 159 13.13 4.55 -19.75
CA ASN A 159 14.53 4.52 -20.18
C ASN A 159 15.55 4.85 -19.07
N GLY A 160 15.31 4.36 -17.85
CA GLY A 160 16.18 4.56 -16.69
C GLY A 160 16.12 5.96 -16.06
N LEU A 161 15.21 6.83 -16.50
CA LEU A 161 15.01 8.19 -15.98
C LEU A 161 13.60 8.37 -15.42
N CYS A 162 13.47 9.21 -14.39
CA CYS A 162 12.18 9.52 -13.78
C CYS A 162 11.49 10.69 -14.50
N PHE A 163 10.23 10.49 -14.86
CA PHE A 163 9.33 11.49 -15.47
C PHE A 163 8.06 11.63 -14.65
N ASP A 164 7.35 12.75 -14.79
CA ASP A 164 6.04 12.91 -14.17
C ASP A 164 5.08 11.76 -14.57
N SER A 165 4.37 11.20 -13.58
CA SER A 165 3.44 10.09 -13.78
C SER A 165 2.07 10.51 -14.33
N GLU A 166 1.78 11.81 -14.39
CA GLU A 166 0.56 12.36 -14.94
C GLU A 166 0.44 12.06 -16.43
N THR A 167 -0.64 11.36 -16.76
CA THR A 167 -0.91 10.96 -18.12
C THR A 167 -1.92 11.92 -18.73
N ARG A 168 -1.52 12.51 -19.85
CA ARG A 168 -2.42 13.29 -20.71
C ARG A 168 -3.02 12.35 -21.76
N CYS A 169 -4.32 12.49 -21.97
CA CYS A 169 -5.05 11.71 -22.96
C CYS A 169 -5.67 12.66 -23.98
N SER A 170 -5.52 12.32 -25.27
CA SER A 170 -6.09 13.04 -26.39
C SER A 170 -7.12 12.13 -27.06
N GLY A 171 -8.40 12.40 -26.83
CA GLY A 171 -9.47 11.50 -27.26
C GLY A 171 -9.52 10.21 -26.44
N SER A 172 -9.46 9.05 -27.10
CA SER A 172 -9.50 7.73 -26.46
C SER A 172 -8.14 7.20 -26.02
N ASP A 173 -7.06 7.83 -26.45
CA ASP A 173 -5.72 7.28 -26.32
C ASP A 173 -4.88 8.18 -25.42
N CYS A 174 -4.14 7.53 -24.52
CA CYS A 174 -3.28 8.18 -23.55
C CYS A 174 -1.81 7.97 -23.90
N GLU A 175 -1.00 8.99 -23.67
CA GLU A 175 0.42 8.98 -24.05
C GLU A 175 1.28 8.19 -23.04
N THR A 176 2.48 7.81 -23.46
CA THR A 176 3.51 7.25 -22.57
C THR A 176 4.42 8.39 -22.07
N PRO A 177 4.60 8.57 -20.76
CA PRO A 177 5.49 9.53 -20.15
C PRO A 177 6.90 9.48 -20.74
N GLY A 178 7.46 10.67 -20.91
CA GLY A 178 8.80 10.86 -21.46
C GLY A 178 8.88 10.77 -22.99
N VAL A 179 7.76 10.60 -23.70
CA VAL A 179 7.72 10.58 -25.18
C VAL A 179 6.85 11.73 -25.69
N LEU A 180 7.44 12.62 -26.47
CA LEU A 180 6.76 13.70 -27.18
C LEU A 180 6.06 13.16 -28.45
N GLU A 181 5.09 13.89 -28.99
CA GLU A 181 4.39 13.53 -30.24
C GLU A 181 5.33 13.34 -31.44
N ASP A 182 6.49 14.03 -31.44
CA ASP A 182 7.53 13.90 -32.48
C ASP A 182 8.47 12.69 -32.26
N GLY A 183 8.23 11.90 -31.20
CA GLY A 183 9.08 10.79 -30.78
C GLY A 183 10.34 11.21 -30.02
N GLY A 184 10.49 12.51 -29.71
CA GLY A 184 11.54 13.02 -28.85
C GLY A 184 11.31 12.69 -27.37
N VAL A 185 12.36 12.89 -26.56
CA VAL A 185 12.26 12.80 -25.10
C VAL A 185 11.75 14.12 -24.53
N ASP A 186 10.76 14.05 -23.64
CA ASP A 186 10.24 15.25 -22.96
C ASP A 186 11.13 15.64 -21.79
N GLU A 187 12.22 16.35 -22.08
CA GLU A 187 13.15 16.86 -21.06
C GLU A 187 12.45 17.79 -20.04
N ALA A 188 11.34 18.44 -20.39
CA ALA A 188 10.62 19.33 -19.47
C ALA A 188 9.84 18.56 -18.40
N SER A 189 9.48 17.30 -18.68
CA SER A 189 8.79 16.42 -17.73
C SER A 189 9.75 15.54 -16.92
N ARG A 190 11.06 15.69 -17.15
CA ARG A 190 12.08 14.98 -16.39
C ARG A 190 12.11 15.53 -14.97
N VAL A 191 11.87 14.67 -14.00
CA VAL A 191 12.06 14.99 -12.59
C VAL A 191 13.53 14.73 -12.30
N GLU A 192 14.34 15.80 -12.27
CA GLU A 192 15.69 15.66 -11.73
C GLU A 192 15.54 15.28 -10.25
N PRO A 193 16.19 14.19 -9.79
CA PRO A 193 16.23 13.93 -8.36
C PRO A 193 16.79 15.19 -7.71
N GLU A 194 16.05 15.77 -6.77
CA GLU A 194 16.55 16.94 -6.03
C GLU A 194 17.95 16.57 -5.56
N PRO A 195 19.00 17.28 -6.01
CA PRO A 195 20.35 16.91 -5.64
C PRO A 195 20.38 16.97 -4.12
N ASP A 196 20.58 15.83 -3.47
CA ASP A 196 20.70 15.72 -2.01
C ASP A 196 21.64 16.84 -1.59
N ALA A 197 21.06 17.88 -1.00
CA ALA A 197 21.71 19.18 -0.87
C ALA A 197 22.77 19.11 0.23
N ALA A 198 23.86 18.42 -0.05
CA ALA A 198 25.14 18.51 0.64
C ALA A 198 25.96 19.66 0.04
N GLY A 199 25.30 20.79 -0.25
CA GLY A 199 26.01 22.04 -0.52
C GLY A 199 26.83 22.43 0.71
N PRO A 200 28.00 23.10 0.53
CA PRO A 200 28.76 23.60 1.66
C PRO A 200 27.85 24.53 2.47
N THR A 201 27.51 24.12 3.68
CA THR A 201 26.83 24.96 4.66
C THR A 201 27.74 26.15 4.93
N GLU A 202 27.43 27.30 4.33
CA GLU A 202 27.83 28.59 4.89
C GLU A 202 27.38 28.59 6.37
N PRO A 203 28.23 29.02 7.31
CA PRO A 203 27.93 28.95 8.74
C PRO A 203 26.71 29.82 9.05
N VAL A 204 25.55 29.20 9.20
CA VAL A 204 24.34 29.84 9.73
C VAL A 204 24.40 29.84 11.25
N ASP A 205 24.18 31.02 11.83
CA ASP A 205 24.20 31.25 13.28
C ASP A 205 23.23 30.30 14.02
N ALA A 206 23.75 29.68 15.07
CA ALA A 206 23.21 28.51 15.76
C ALA A 206 21.97 28.76 16.66
N SER A 207 21.08 29.68 16.29
CA SER A 207 20.00 30.10 17.20
C SER A 207 18.59 29.63 16.84
N ASP A 208 18.35 29.01 15.68
CA ASP A 208 16.97 28.75 15.21
C ASP A 208 16.78 27.46 14.38
N ALA A 209 17.49 26.37 14.71
CA ALA A 209 17.30 25.08 14.04
C ALA A 209 16.31 24.18 14.79
N GLY A 210 15.15 23.91 14.17
CA GLY A 210 14.28 22.78 14.52
C GLY A 210 14.95 21.41 14.28
N PRO A 211 14.31 20.29 14.64
CA PRO A 211 14.95 18.97 14.68
C PRO A 211 15.40 18.54 13.28
N SER A 212 16.71 18.48 13.07
CA SER A 212 17.35 18.06 11.82
C SER A 212 17.41 16.53 11.71
N SER A 213 17.10 16.00 10.53
CA SER A 213 17.16 14.58 10.21
C SER A 213 18.62 14.11 10.09
N THR A 214 18.97 13.04 10.81
CA THR A 214 20.29 12.40 10.77
C THR A 214 20.25 11.23 9.78
N TYR A 215 21.22 11.11 8.86
CA TYR A 215 21.33 9.96 7.93
C TYR A 215 22.75 9.37 7.93
N CYS A 216 22.87 8.09 7.55
CA CYS A 216 24.14 7.36 7.46
C CYS A 216 24.46 6.96 6.01
N SER A 217 25.69 7.22 5.56
CA SER A 217 26.23 6.82 4.24
C SER A 217 27.63 6.22 4.37
N ALA A 218 28.01 5.36 3.41
CA ALA A 218 29.27 4.59 3.40
C ALA A 218 30.54 5.44 3.21
N THR A 219 30.43 6.71 2.81
CA THR A 219 31.58 7.55 2.39
C THR A 219 31.88 8.74 3.31
N GLY A 220 31.14 8.96 4.39
CA GLY A 220 31.44 10.01 5.37
C GLY A 220 30.32 10.16 6.42
N LEU A 221 30.68 10.28 7.70
CA LEU A 221 29.76 10.23 8.83
C LEU A 221 29.77 11.54 9.62
N VAL A 222 28.61 12.21 9.69
CA VAL A 222 28.36 13.32 10.62
C VAL A 222 27.27 12.89 11.61
N CYS A 223 27.69 12.20 12.67
CA CYS A 223 26.87 11.97 13.84
C CYS A 223 26.89 13.27 14.68
N ASN A 224 25.77 13.98 14.84
CA ASN A 224 25.68 15.26 15.56
C ASN A 224 25.79 15.04 17.10
N GLY A 225 26.98 14.60 17.56
CA GLY A 225 27.26 14.23 18.96
C GLY A 225 27.03 12.76 19.33
N ALA A 226 26.59 11.91 18.39
CA ALA A 226 26.40 10.47 18.57
C ALA A 226 27.65 9.66 18.19
N ARG A 227 27.74 8.40 18.65
CA ARG A 227 28.74 7.43 18.15
C ARG A 227 28.13 6.63 17.00
N CYS A 228 28.88 6.53 15.91
CA CYS A 228 28.48 5.78 14.72
C CYS A 228 28.99 4.33 14.83
N ASP A 229 28.14 3.33 14.58
CA ASP A 229 28.56 1.93 14.38
C ASP A 229 28.84 1.67 12.88
N PRO A 230 30.12 1.52 12.48
CA PRO A 230 30.47 1.33 11.07
C PRO A 230 29.98 0.00 10.49
N ALA A 231 29.58 -0.97 11.31
CA ALA A 231 29.08 -2.26 10.81
C ALA A 231 27.61 -2.20 10.37
N ARG A 232 26.85 -1.19 10.81
CA ARG A 232 25.38 -1.17 10.63
C ARG A 232 24.81 0.16 10.12
N ALA A 233 25.64 1.17 9.88
CA ALA A 233 25.19 2.48 9.40
C ALA A 233 24.06 3.07 10.27
N LEU A 234 24.23 3.02 11.59
CA LEU A 234 23.28 3.54 12.60
C LEU A 234 23.98 4.53 13.53
N CYS A 235 23.28 5.62 13.85
CA CYS A 235 23.69 6.61 14.85
C CYS A 235 23.13 6.22 16.22
N CYS A 236 23.98 5.86 17.18
CA CYS A 236 23.54 5.58 18.56
C CYS A 236 23.76 6.83 19.44
N PHE A 237 22.66 7.41 19.93
CA PHE A 237 22.69 8.54 20.86
C PHE A 237 22.89 8.06 22.30
N THR A 238 23.73 8.76 23.06
CA THR A 238 23.92 8.52 24.51
C THR A 238 23.31 9.66 25.35
N SER A 239 22.32 10.40 24.83
CA SER A 239 21.74 11.51 25.59
C SER A 239 20.70 11.00 26.59
N ALA A 240 20.71 11.57 27.80
CA ALA A 240 19.85 11.20 28.90
C ALA A 240 18.37 11.63 28.74
N THR A 241 17.99 12.10 27.55
CA THR A 241 16.67 12.64 27.23
C THR A 241 15.98 11.92 26.07
N ALA A 242 16.61 10.87 25.51
CA ALA A 242 16.00 10.08 24.44
C ALA A 242 14.83 9.25 24.98
N THR A 243 13.62 9.49 24.45
CA THR A 243 12.35 8.92 24.93
C THR A 243 12.03 7.55 24.31
N THR A 244 12.88 7.04 23.41
CA THR A 244 12.70 5.74 22.75
C THR A 244 14.06 5.07 22.52
N CYS A 245 14.16 3.79 22.92
CA CYS A 245 15.35 2.97 22.65
C CYS A 245 15.16 2.19 21.34
N GLU A 246 16.01 2.45 20.36
CA GLU A 246 16.08 1.65 19.13
C GLU A 246 16.75 0.28 19.44
N PRO A 247 16.12 -0.86 19.12
CA PRO A 247 16.60 -2.20 19.51
C PRO A 247 17.88 -2.67 18.79
N SER A 248 18.47 -1.86 17.92
CA SER A 248 19.57 -2.23 17.03
C SER A 248 20.97 -1.81 17.50
N CYS A 249 21.09 -1.01 18.57
CA CYS A 249 22.39 -0.67 19.19
C CYS A 249 22.95 -1.83 20.04
N ALA A 250 24.29 -1.95 20.07
CA ALA A 250 25.01 -2.95 20.84
C ALA A 250 24.65 -2.91 22.34
N GLU A 251 24.61 -4.07 23.00
CA GLU A 251 24.17 -4.22 24.41
C GLU A 251 24.92 -3.32 25.40
N SER A 252 26.18 -2.98 25.11
CA SER A 252 27.01 -2.13 25.99
C SER A 252 26.65 -0.65 25.98
N ASP A 253 25.89 -0.16 25.00
CA ASP A 253 25.56 1.26 24.83
C ASP A 253 24.08 1.59 25.10
N ARG A 254 23.32 0.65 25.67
CA ARG A 254 21.92 0.87 26.05
C ARG A 254 21.84 1.53 27.43
N VAL A 255 21.64 2.84 27.46
CA VAL A 255 21.36 3.57 28.71
C VAL A 255 19.88 3.93 28.74
N CYS A 256 19.10 3.29 29.62
CA CYS A 256 17.74 3.75 29.92
C CYS A 256 17.81 4.83 31.01
N CYS A 257 17.16 5.96 30.77
CA CYS A 257 17.03 7.00 31.78
C CYS A 257 15.70 6.82 32.51
N THR A 258 15.81 6.42 33.77
CA THR A 258 14.74 6.34 34.79
C THR A 258 13.86 5.08 34.79
N THR A 259 13.34 4.76 35.98
CA THR A 259 12.58 3.53 36.30
C THR A 259 11.21 3.44 35.65
N THR A 260 10.74 4.51 35.01
CA THR A 260 9.41 4.59 34.38
C THR A 260 9.39 4.08 32.94
N ASP A 261 10.54 3.97 32.27
CA ASP A 261 10.59 3.67 30.82
C ASP A 261 11.03 2.23 30.49
N CYS A 262 11.39 1.42 31.50
CA CYS A 262 11.75 0.01 31.27
C CYS A 262 10.48 -0.85 31.09
N LYS A 263 10.28 -1.38 29.87
CA LYS A 263 9.27 -2.42 29.63
C LYS A 263 9.61 -3.72 30.40
N PRO A 264 8.62 -4.43 30.97
CA PRO A 264 8.85 -5.73 31.61
C PRO A 264 9.54 -6.72 30.66
N GLY A 265 10.57 -7.41 31.14
CA GLY A 265 11.30 -8.43 30.38
C GLY A 265 12.60 -7.97 29.71
N PHE A 266 12.91 -6.67 29.72
CA PHE A 266 14.17 -6.11 29.23
C PHE A 266 15.20 -5.95 30.36
N ASP A 267 16.49 -6.14 30.03
CA ASP A 267 17.61 -5.89 30.95
C ASP A 267 18.04 -4.41 30.84
N CYS A 268 17.94 -3.68 31.95
CA CYS A 268 18.33 -2.26 32.02
C CYS A 268 19.68 -2.12 32.75
N ILE A 269 20.56 -1.24 32.27
CA ILE A 269 21.86 -0.93 32.92
C ILE A 269 21.80 0.50 33.46
N ARG A 270 22.33 0.73 34.67
CA ARG A 270 22.42 2.09 35.23
C ARG A 270 23.38 2.96 34.41
N ALA A 271 23.18 4.27 34.46
CA ALA A 271 24.09 5.26 33.87
C ALA A 271 25.57 5.14 34.33
N ASN A 272 25.85 4.43 35.42
CA ASN A 272 27.22 4.17 35.90
C ASN A 272 27.74 2.76 35.54
N GLY A 273 27.07 2.01 34.66
CA GLY A 273 27.50 0.69 34.19
C GLY A 273 27.20 -0.48 35.15
N ALA A 274 26.51 -0.24 36.27
CA ALA A 274 26.09 -1.32 37.16
C ALA A 274 24.78 -1.95 36.64
N PRO A 275 24.65 -3.30 36.59
CA PRO A 275 23.42 -3.95 36.14
C PRO A 275 22.26 -3.65 37.10
N PHE A 276 21.13 -3.21 36.56
CA PHE A 276 19.84 -3.43 37.21
C PHE A 276 19.44 -4.87 36.83
N GLY A 277 19.09 -5.71 37.79
CA GLY A 277 18.52 -7.01 37.44
C GLY A 277 17.28 -6.87 36.55
N ARG A 278 16.86 -7.96 35.91
CA ARG A 278 15.70 -8.04 35.02
C ARG A 278 14.48 -7.33 35.65
N CYS A 279 13.92 -6.34 34.96
CA CYS A 279 12.81 -5.54 35.50
C CYS A 279 11.60 -6.42 35.81
N THR A 280 11.15 -6.39 37.07
CA THR A 280 9.91 -7.05 37.50
C THR A 280 8.76 -6.04 37.51
N PRO A 281 7.49 -6.48 37.39
CA PRO A 281 6.34 -5.58 37.42
C PRO A 281 6.23 -4.71 38.69
N ALA A 282 6.90 -5.08 39.77
CA ALA A 282 6.93 -4.29 41.01
C ALA A 282 7.83 -3.04 40.93
N ASP A 283 8.71 -2.97 39.93
CA ASP A 283 9.70 -1.89 39.77
C ASP A 283 9.22 -0.77 38.82
N ALA A 284 8.11 -0.99 38.10
CA ALA A 284 7.44 0.04 37.32
C ALA A 284 6.56 0.90 38.25
N GLY A 285 6.96 2.15 38.48
CA GLY A 285 6.21 3.08 39.32
C GLY A 285 4.81 3.34 38.78
N VAL A 286 3.80 3.00 39.59
CA VAL A 286 2.39 3.45 39.77
C VAL A 286 1.51 3.92 38.58
N ASP A 287 2.02 4.16 37.38
CA ASP A 287 1.23 4.47 36.18
C ASP A 287 1.43 3.39 35.10
N ALA A 288 1.26 2.13 35.49
CA ALA A 288 1.12 1.03 34.53
C ALA A 288 -0.11 1.32 33.64
N GLY A 289 0.17 1.59 32.37
CA GLY A 289 -0.80 1.99 31.36
C GLY A 289 -2.10 1.15 31.40
N THR A 290 -3.21 1.86 31.27
CA THR A 290 -4.58 1.33 31.30
C THR A 290 -4.96 0.53 30.05
N GLU A 291 -4.08 0.44 29.05
CA GLU A 291 -4.37 -0.23 27.79
C GLU A 291 -3.95 -1.71 27.80
N PRO A 292 -4.83 -2.64 27.39
CA PRO A 292 -4.53 -4.06 27.40
C PRO A 292 -3.52 -4.47 26.31
N TYR A 293 -2.60 -5.38 26.61
CA TYR A 293 -1.61 -5.93 25.67
C TYR A 293 -1.44 -7.45 25.80
N CYS A 294 -0.95 -8.12 24.74
CA CYS A 294 -0.59 -9.54 24.77
C CYS A 294 0.92 -9.69 24.98
N ASP A 295 1.35 -10.64 25.82
CA ASP A 295 2.76 -11.06 25.82
C ASP A 295 3.04 -12.15 24.78
N SER A 296 4.32 -12.49 24.61
CA SER A 296 4.78 -13.50 23.64
C SER A 296 4.28 -14.92 23.92
N ASN A 297 3.68 -15.17 25.08
CA ASN A 297 3.09 -16.46 25.44
C ASN A 297 1.57 -16.49 25.17
N GLY A 298 1.01 -15.43 24.57
CA GLY A 298 -0.43 -15.31 24.29
C GLY A 298 -1.26 -15.02 25.54
N VAL A 299 -0.65 -14.51 26.61
CA VAL A 299 -1.35 -14.10 27.83
C VAL A 299 -1.79 -12.64 27.69
N ILE A 300 -3.07 -12.36 28.00
CA ILE A 300 -3.63 -11.01 27.92
C ILE A 300 -3.43 -10.30 29.25
N HIS A 301 -2.81 -9.13 29.23
CA HIS A 301 -2.66 -8.25 30.39
C HIS A 301 -3.66 -7.10 30.27
N CYS A 302 -4.53 -7.00 31.27
CA CYS A 302 -5.66 -6.08 31.35
C CYS A 302 -5.43 -5.09 32.49
N GLY A 303 -4.56 -4.11 32.27
CA GLY A 303 -4.05 -3.27 33.36
C GLY A 303 -3.31 -4.13 34.39
N ALA A 304 -3.79 -4.15 35.63
CA ALA A 304 -3.19 -4.93 36.72
C ALA A 304 -3.58 -6.42 36.75
N VAL A 305 -4.49 -6.87 35.86
CA VAL A 305 -5.00 -8.25 35.87
C VAL A 305 -4.45 -9.03 34.69
N THR A 306 -3.87 -10.20 34.95
CA THR A 306 -3.42 -11.14 33.93
C THR A 306 -4.49 -12.19 33.67
N CYS A 307 -4.93 -12.32 32.43
CA CYS A 307 -6.01 -13.21 32.01
C CYS A 307 -5.46 -14.51 31.41
N GLY A 308 -5.97 -15.66 31.86
CA GLY A 308 -5.57 -16.97 31.36
C GLY A 308 -6.02 -17.22 29.90
N ALA A 309 -5.37 -18.17 29.23
CA ALA A 309 -5.71 -18.55 27.87
C ALA A 309 -7.22 -18.84 27.71
N GLY A 310 -7.82 -18.30 26.64
CA GLY A 310 -9.25 -18.48 26.34
C GLY A 310 -10.21 -17.56 27.11
N THR A 311 -9.73 -16.47 27.71
CA THR A 311 -10.57 -15.42 28.33
C THR A 311 -10.51 -14.11 27.55
N ILE A 312 -11.49 -13.23 27.75
CA ILE A 312 -11.61 -11.91 27.09
C ILE A 312 -11.38 -10.81 28.12
N CYS A 313 -10.67 -9.76 27.71
CA CYS A 313 -10.51 -8.54 28.48
C CYS A 313 -11.72 -7.60 28.29
N CYS A 314 -12.44 -7.31 29.36
CA CYS A 314 -13.53 -6.32 29.34
C CYS A 314 -13.12 -5.04 30.05
N GLY A 315 -13.14 -3.91 29.35
CA GLY A 315 -13.03 -2.60 29.98
C GLY A 315 -14.36 -2.18 30.62
N ALA A 316 -14.38 -1.96 31.93
CA ALA A 316 -15.52 -1.40 32.65
C ALA A 316 -15.10 -0.16 33.46
N PRO A 317 -16.03 0.77 33.76
CA PRO A 317 -15.77 1.86 34.71
C PRO A 317 -15.48 1.23 36.09
N GLY A 318 -14.22 1.22 36.50
CA GLY A 318 -13.76 0.57 37.74
C GLY A 318 -12.62 -0.44 37.59
N GLY A 319 -12.18 -0.73 36.35
CA GLY A 319 -11.04 -1.60 36.09
C GLY A 319 -11.36 -2.68 35.05
N ALA A 320 -10.32 -3.28 34.49
CA ALA A 320 -10.48 -4.37 33.52
C ALA A 320 -10.68 -5.71 34.24
N VAL A 321 -11.56 -6.56 33.70
CA VAL A 321 -11.88 -7.88 34.27
C VAL A 321 -11.77 -8.96 33.18
N CYS A 322 -11.24 -10.13 33.54
CA CYS A 322 -11.22 -11.30 32.65
C CYS A 322 -12.57 -12.01 32.70
N VAL A 323 -13.23 -12.17 31.56
CA VAL A 323 -14.48 -12.94 31.46
C VAL A 323 -14.32 -14.13 30.53
N SER A 324 -15.12 -15.18 30.78
CA SER A 324 -15.25 -16.28 29.84
C SER A 324 -15.92 -15.79 28.54
N PRO A 325 -15.51 -16.28 27.34
CA PRO A 325 -16.08 -15.88 26.06
C PRO A 325 -17.61 -16.05 25.99
N VAL A 326 -18.15 -17.00 26.77
CA VAL A 326 -19.57 -17.33 26.79
C VAL A 326 -20.41 -16.23 27.47
N MET A 327 -19.85 -15.50 28.43
CA MET A 327 -20.63 -14.52 29.22
C MET A 327 -20.66 -13.12 28.60
N GLY A 328 -19.74 -12.81 27.68
CA GLY A 328 -19.64 -11.48 27.04
C GLY A 328 -19.25 -10.35 28.01
N CYS A 329 -18.91 -9.18 27.45
CA CYS A 329 -18.64 -7.98 28.24
C CYS A 329 -19.94 -7.18 28.45
N PRO A 330 -20.38 -6.91 29.69
CA PRO A 330 -21.54 -6.06 29.93
C PRO A 330 -21.20 -4.59 29.64
N GLY A 331 -21.45 -4.16 28.40
CA GLY A 331 -21.47 -2.74 28.02
C GLY A 331 -20.12 -2.06 27.76
N GLY A 332 -19.04 -2.81 27.53
CA GLY A 332 -17.69 -2.27 27.28
C GLY A 332 -17.02 -2.84 26.02
N PRO A 333 -15.94 -2.19 25.52
CA PRO A 333 -15.14 -2.68 24.41
C PRO A 333 -14.47 -4.02 24.76
N LYS A 334 -14.32 -4.90 23.76
CA LYS A 334 -13.72 -6.22 23.88
C LYS A 334 -12.35 -6.23 23.20
N TYR A 335 -11.38 -6.83 23.87
CA TYR A 335 -10.05 -7.07 23.31
C TYR A 335 -9.79 -8.58 23.27
N CYS A 336 -9.51 -9.10 22.07
CA CYS A 336 -9.07 -10.47 21.85
C CYS A 336 -7.59 -10.47 21.45
N CYS A 337 -6.80 -11.42 21.97
CA CYS A 337 -5.47 -11.71 21.45
C CYS A 337 -5.60 -12.78 20.36
N THR A 338 -5.03 -12.50 19.18
CA THR A 338 -4.57 -13.54 18.26
C THR A 338 -3.08 -13.75 18.51
N SER A 339 -2.45 -14.77 17.91
CA SER A 339 -1.12 -15.26 18.30
C SER A 339 0.02 -14.22 18.32
N LEU A 340 -0.18 -13.00 17.80
CA LEU A 340 0.78 -11.90 17.97
C LEU A 340 0.16 -10.50 18.24
N ASP A 341 -1.16 -10.30 18.15
CA ASP A 341 -1.75 -8.95 18.24
C ASP A 341 -3.08 -8.89 19.01
N CYS A 342 -3.26 -7.82 19.79
CA CYS A 342 -4.53 -7.40 20.38
C CYS A 342 -5.35 -6.62 19.33
N THR A 343 -6.52 -7.13 18.92
CA THR A 343 -7.44 -6.39 18.04
C THR A 343 -8.74 -6.04 18.77
N LEU A 344 -9.19 -4.79 18.59
CA LEU A 344 -10.52 -4.34 18.98
C LEU A 344 -11.55 -5.02 18.07
N GLN A 345 -12.40 -5.86 18.65
CA GLN A 345 -13.58 -6.38 17.95
C GLN A 345 -14.82 -5.72 18.54
N GLY A 346 -15.72 -5.25 17.68
CA GLY A 346 -16.95 -4.55 18.08
C GLY A 346 -17.88 -5.38 18.99
N ASN A 347 -19.13 -4.94 19.15
CA ASN A 347 -20.02 -5.50 20.17
C ASN A 347 -20.47 -6.97 19.95
N THR A 348 -20.14 -7.61 18.83
CA THR A 348 -20.49 -9.00 18.50
C THR A 348 -19.52 -10.02 19.16
N SER A 349 -19.96 -11.27 19.29
CA SER A 349 -19.46 -12.25 20.27
C SER A 349 -18.58 -13.38 19.70
N THR A 350 -17.62 -13.09 18.82
CA THR A 350 -16.79 -14.16 18.22
C THR A 350 -15.31 -13.78 18.09
N CYS A 351 -14.49 -14.10 19.11
CA CYS A 351 -13.04 -14.24 18.91
C CYS A 351 -12.82 -15.54 18.10
N LEU A 352 -12.65 -15.43 16.78
CA LEU A 352 -12.53 -16.57 15.87
C LEU A 352 -11.11 -17.16 15.92
N HIS A 353 -10.85 -18.05 16.89
CA HIS A 353 -9.88 -19.14 16.77
C HIS A 353 -10.27 -20.28 17.73
N ALA A 354 -11.35 -20.99 17.40
CA ALA A 354 -11.47 -22.38 17.80
C ALA A 354 -10.73 -23.22 16.75
N VAL A 355 -9.85 -24.12 17.19
CA VAL A 355 -9.27 -25.17 16.33
C VAL A 355 -10.42 -25.90 15.64
N THR A 356 -10.54 -25.76 14.32
CA THR A 356 -11.56 -26.47 13.55
C THR A 356 -11.15 -27.94 13.41
N PRO A 357 -12.01 -28.93 13.72
CA PRO A 357 -11.79 -30.30 13.29
C PRO A 357 -11.91 -30.39 11.76
N VAL A 358 -11.01 -31.18 11.15
CA VAL A 358 -10.96 -31.44 9.70
C VAL A 358 -12.30 -32.01 9.22
N PRO A 359 -12.98 -31.40 8.24
CA PRO A 359 -14.19 -31.99 7.66
C PRO A 359 -13.84 -33.14 6.70
N ASP A 360 -14.61 -34.23 6.76
CA ASP A 360 -14.56 -35.35 5.81
C ASP A 360 -14.85 -34.89 4.36
N PRO A 361 -14.31 -35.59 3.35
CA PRO A 361 -14.47 -35.21 1.95
C PRO A 361 -15.93 -35.31 1.47
N PRO A 362 -16.39 -34.39 0.59
CA PRO A 362 -17.77 -34.38 0.13
C PRO A 362 -18.09 -35.53 -0.83
N ALA A 363 -19.30 -36.09 -0.67
CA ALA A 363 -19.90 -37.00 -1.64
C ALA A 363 -20.18 -36.29 -2.98
N PRO A 364 -20.18 -37.00 -4.12
CA PRO A 364 -20.35 -36.40 -5.45
C PRO A 364 -21.75 -35.81 -5.64
N ALA A 365 -21.80 -34.63 -6.25
CA ALA A 365 -23.02 -33.86 -6.49
C ALA A 365 -23.75 -34.31 -7.77
N ASP A 366 -25.06 -34.48 -7.66
CA ASP A 366 -25.99 -34.65 -8.77
C ASP A 366 -26.16 -33.34 -9.56
N ALA A 367 -26.10 -33.46 -10.88
CA ALA A 367 -26.26 -32.36 -11.83
C ALA A 367 -27.72 -32.26 -12.28
N SER A 368 -28.46 -31.20 -11.89
CA SER A 368 -29.57 -30.65 -12.69
C SER A 368 -30.17 -29.35 -12.11
N ALA A 369 -29.83 -28.19 -12.71
CA ALA A 369 -30.73 -27.03 -12.84
C ALA A 369 -30.14 -25.98 -13.83
N PRO A 370 -30.95 -25.41 -14.76
CA PRO A 370 -30.46 -24.50 -15.80
C PRO A 370 -30.44 -23.02 -15.38
N ALA A 371 -29.46 -22.28 -15.90
CA ALA A 371 -29.27 -20.84 -15.75
C ALA A 371 -30.24 -20.02 -16.63
N LYS A 372 -30.80 -18.94 -16.07
CA LYS A 372 -31.52 -17.89 -16.81
C LYS A 372 -30.54 -16.86 -17.36
N ALA A 373 -30.47 -16.73 -18.67
CA ALA A 373 -29.77 -15.64 -19.36
C ALA A 373 -30.74 -14.49 -19.64
N GLY A 374 -30.38 -13.28 -19.22
CA GLY A 374 -30.99 -12.03 -19.69
C GLY A 374 -30.18 -11.49 -20.87
N ILE A 375 -30.82 -11.34 -22.02
CA ILE A 375 -30.20 -10.89 -23.28
C ILE A 375 -30.55 -9.41 -23.49
N CYS A 376 -29.54 -8.56 -23.62
CA CYS A 376 -29.61 -7.32 -24.39
C CYS A 376 -28.94 -7.62 -25.74
N SER A 377 -29.72 -7.67 -26.82
CA SER A 377 -29.20 -7.98 -28.15
C SER A 377 -28.59 -6.74 -28.81
N ASN A 378 -27.40 -6.94 -29.40
CA ASN A 378 -26.76 -6.06 -30.39
C ASN A 378 -27.49 -6.06 -31.73
#